data_AF-B6WS13-F1
#
_entry.id   AF-B6WS13-F1
#
_cell.length_a   1.000
_cell.length_b   1.000
_cell.length_c   1.000
_cell.angle_alpha   90.00
_cell.angle_beta   90.00
_cell.angle_gamma   90.00
#
_symmetry.space_group_name_H-M   'P 1'
#
loop_
_entity.id
_entity.type
_entity.pdbx_description
1 polymer ?
#
loop_
_entity_poly.entity_id
_entity_poly.type
_entity_poly.pdbx_seq_one_letter_code
_entity_poly.pdbx_strand_id
1 'polypeptide(L)'
;MKYNPPAGSQDPDAKYVTGQPGKVRGSAVPAEAVEHPQREIVEVIKKAGLDPDGDDLTQLWQAIEQIISAKAPIATKEKPGLVQIGDGLAITPEGLLSVLIASTSQAGLVKPRYGLKIGKDGSLDVDFGDMPTDKFEELLKSIRVPIWLTKNKDFYVNGTTGSDTLDEGRGESLEKAFKTIQAAINYVCDSYNIGKYICSINVMDGVYNEYIRLSKYNSTTGYIVLKGLNSSLDSVISGAIIGEESTGRWDISFLTVRNRAGEPSVGSNGYYGILSQSGSTINIIECAIDLPNAAPTGRWKFHVAVDGGTIAIRSKTDGSAGLICSAGSSSDLSGIVRAIGSGNVNMLSNIACNGLSVQNSTLVISEGSTFRITTPAGRTPPIFTGSVTGKRYDVYLNGIINTGRMGEEFVLGTIQGSSSSGGQYS
;
A
#
# COMPACT_ATOMS: atom_id res chain seq x y z
N MET A 1 15.86 -38.65 -76.07
CA MET A 1 15.70 -39.21 -77.43
C MET A 1 16.48 -40.49 -77.67
N LYS A 2 15.83 -41.49 -78.29
CA LYS A 2 16.47 -42.68 -78.85
C LYS A 2 17.06 -42.34 -80.24
N TYR A 3 18.29 -42.77 -80.51
CA TYR A 3 18.91 -42.58 -81.83
C TYR A 3 18.20 -43.42 -82.90
N ASN A 4 18.00 -42.84 -84.09
CA ASN A 4 17.43 -43.53 -85.25
C ASN A 4 18.50 -43.53 -86.37
N PRO A 5 19.04 -44.69 -86.78
CA PRO A 5 20.08 -44.78 -87.82
C PRO A 5 19.51 -44.49 -89.23
N PRO A 6 20.35 -44.24 -90.25
CA PRO A 6 19.92 -44.07 -91.64
C PRO A 6 18.95 -45.15 -92.12
N ALA A 7 17.94 -44.74 -92.89
CA ALA A 7 16.91 -45.64 -93.38
C ALA A 7 17.52 -46.77 -94.22
N GLY A 8 17.18 -48.02 -93.87
CA GLY A 8 17.70 -49.23 -94.50
C GLY A 8 19.06 -49.72 -93.98
N SER A 9 19.69 -49.01 -93.03
CA SER A 9 20.91 -49.50 -92.36
C SER A 9 20.61 -50.73 -91.50
N GLN A 10 21.47 -51.75 -91.60
CA GLN A 10 21.45 -52.92 -90.71
C GLN A 10 22.30 -52.71 -89.45
N ASP A 11 23.17 -51.70 -89.46
CA ASP A 11 23.94 -51.28 -88.30
C ASP A 11 23.12 -50.23 -87.51
N PRO A 12 22.72 -50.54 -86.26
CA PRO A 12 21.90 -49.65 -85.43
C PRO A 12 22.60 -48.35 -85.04
N ASP A 13 23.93 -48.28 -85.14
CA ASP A 13 24.75 -47.11 -84.78
C ASP A 13 25.37 -46.44 -86.01
N ALA A 14 24.92 -46.80 -87.22
CA ALA A 14 25.42 -46.23 -88.46
C ALA A 14 25.27 -44.71 -88.50
N LYS A 15 26.34 -44.00 -88.83
CA LYS A 15 26.33 -42.54 -88.93
C LYS A 15 25.60 -42.08 -90.18
N TYR A 16 24.92 -40.93 -90.10
CA TYR A 16 24.43 -40.23 -91.28
C TYR A 16 25.58 -39.68 -92.11
N VAL A 17 25.54 -39.95 -93.42
CA VAL A 17 26.51 -39.47 -94.40
C VAL A 17 25.86 -38.41 -95.26
N THR A 18 26.47 -37.24 -95.33
CA THR A 18 26.05 -36.16 -96.23
C THR A 18 26.36 -36.54 -97.67
N GLY A 19 25.35 -36.49 -98.54
CA GLY A 19 25.53 -36.80 -99.96
C GLY A 19 26.44 -35.80 -100.67
N GLN A 20 27.33 -36.29 -101.52
CA GLN A 20 28.15 -35.49 -102.43
C GLN A 20 27.81 -35.89 -103.88
N PRO A 21 27.26 -34.96 -104.69
CA PRO A 21 26.84 -35.25 -106.06
C PRO A 21 27.97 -35.91 -106.87
N GLY A 22 27.68 -37.07 -107.48
CA GLY A 22 28.63 -37.83 -108.29
C GLY A 22 29.71 -38.61 -107.50
N LYS A 23 29.76 -38.55 -106.17
CA LYS A 23 30.78 -39.24 -105.35
C LYS A 23 30.19 -40.21 -104.32
N VAL A 24 29.31 -39.72 -103.45
CA VAL A 24 28.76 -40.51 -102.34
C VAL A 24 27.27 -40.24 -102.23
N ARG A 25 26.46 -41.29 -102.27
CA ARG A 25 25.02 -41.18 -102.03
C ARG A 25 24.79 -40.85 -100.56
N GLY A 26 24.01 -39.81 -100.29
CA GLY A 26 23.68 -39.42 -98.92
C GLY A 26 22.79 -40.46 -98.23
N SER A 27 22.89 -40.53 -96.90
CA SER A 27 22.00 -41.33 -96.07
C SER A 27 20.56 -40.87 -96.21
N ALA A 28 19.65 -41.81 -96.41
CA ALA A 28 18.22 -41.54 -96.32
C ALA A 28 17.83 -41.33 -94.85
N VAL A 29 17.10 -40.26 -94.55
CA VAL A 29 16.65 -39.95 -93.19
C VAL A 29 15.32 -40.66 -92.93
N PRO A 30 15.24 -41.57 -91.93
CA PRO A 30 13.97 -42.17 -91.53
C PRO A 30 13.08 -41.10 -90.87
N ALA A 31 11.76 -41.26 -90.97
CA ALA A 31 10.80 -40.27 -90.47
C ALA A 31 10.94 -40.04 -88.96
N GLU A 32 11.21 -41.11 -88.21
CA GLU A 32 11.35 -41.11 -86.76
C GLU A 32 12.52 -40.23 -86.29
N ALA A 33 13.57 -40.06 -87.11
CA ALA A 33 14.71 -39.19 -86.79
C ALA A 33 14.34 -37.71 -86.75
N VAL A 34 13.23 -37.32 -87.38
CA VAL A 34 12.71 -35.94 -87.40
C VAL A 34 11.49 -35.81 -86.49
N GLU A 35 10.56 -36.75 -86.56
CA GLU A 35 9.28 -36.69 -85.85
C GLU A 35 9.44 -36.82 -84.32
N HIS A 36 10.31 -37.71 -83.84
CA HIS A 36 10.52 -37.89 -82.41
C HIS A 36 11.06 -36.63 -81.71
N PRO A 37 12.10 -35.95 -82.23
CA PRO A 37 12.50 -34.62 -81.74
C PRO A 37 11.36 -33.62 -81.63
N GLN A 38 10.55 -33.51 -82.69
CA GLN A 38 9.45 -32.55 -82.73
C GLN A 38 8.39 -32.89 -81.68
N ARG A 39 8.05 -34.17 -81.51
CA ARG A 39 7.14 -34.63 -80.46
C ARG A 39 7.69 -34.42 -79.05
N GLU A 40 8.98 -34.67 -78.80
CA GLU A 40 9.61 -34.39 -77.50
C GLU A 40 9.51 -32.88 -77.15
N ILE A 41 9.74 -31.99 -78.14
CA ILE A 41 9.62 -30.54 -77.96
C ILE A 41 8.16 -30.13 -77.70
N VAL A 42 7.21 -30.66 -78.47
CA VAL A 42 5.77 -30.42 -78.27
C VAL A 42 5.31 -30.85 -76.87
N GLU A 43 5.82 -31.96 -76.36
CA GLU A 43 5.51 -32.41 -74.99
C GLU A 43 6.06 -31.47 -73.91
N VAL A 44 7.25 -30.89 -74.11
CA VAL A 44 7.79 -29.86 -73.19
C VAL A 44 6.90 -28.61 -73.19
N ILE A 45 6.46 -28.15 -74.37
CA ILE A 45 5.57 -26.99 -74.54
C ILE A 45 4.23 -27.24 -73.82
N LYS A 46 3.59 -28.39 -74.06
CA LYS A 46 2.34 -28.77 -73.39
C LYS A 46 2.49 -28.88 -71.88
N LYS A 47 3.60 -29.44 -71.39
CA LYS A 47 3.87 -29.55 -69.94
C LYS A 47 4.09 -28.21 -69.26
N ALA A 48 4.53 -27.19 -70.00
CA ALA A 48 4.58 -25.82 -69.51
C ALA A 48 3.18 -25.16 -69.45
N GLY A 49 2.15 -25.78 -70.03
CA GLY A 49 0.80 -25.22 -70.12
C GLY A 49 0.59 -24.32 -71.34
N LEU A 50 1.46 -24.41 -72.34
CA LEU A 50 1.36 -23.68 -73.61
C LEU A 50 0.75 -24.58 -74.71
N ASP A 51 0.00 -23.98 -75.63
CA ASP A 51 -0.50 -24.66 -76.83
C ASP A 51 0.56 -24.59 -77.96
N PRO A 52 0.91 -25.71 -78.62
CA PRO A 52 1.87 -25.68 -79.73
C PRO A 52 1.37 -24.82 -80.90
N ASP A 53 2.22 -23.91 -81.35
CA ASP A 53 1.98 -22.98 -82.44
C ASP A 53 3.10 -23.08 -83.47
N GLY A 54 2.75 -23.36 -84.72
CA GLY A 54 3.70 -23.47 -85.83
C GLY A 54 4.33 -22.13 -86.23
N ASP A 55 3.73 -21.01 -85.84
CA ASP A 55 4.19 -19.67 -86.17
C ASP A 55 5.13 -19.07 -85.10
N ASP A 56 5.24 -19.69 -83.92
CA ASP A 56 6.15 -19.25 -82.83
C ASP A 56 7.37 -20.17 -82.68
N LEU A 57 8.51 -19.71 -83.22
CA LEU A 57 9.78 -20.43 -83.13
C LEU A 57 10.48 -20.31 -81.76
N THR A 58 9.86 -19.65 -80.77
CA THR A 58 10.41 -19.42 -79.42
C THR A 58 9.72 -20.22 -78.31
N GLN A 59 8.68 -21.01 -78.62
CA GLN A 59 7.87 -21.71 -77.62
C GLN A 59 8.66 -22.66 -76.71
N LEU A 60 9.71 -23.31 -77.21
CA LEU A 60 10.56 -24.17 -76.37
C LEU A 60 11.26 -23.36 -75.27
N TRP A 61 11.72 -22.15 -75.58
CA TRP A 61 12.35 -21.24 -74.61
C TRP A 61 11.34 -20.77 -73.56
N GLN A 62 10.17 -20.29 -74.01
CA GLN A 62 9.09 -19.85 -73.12
C GLN A 62 8.63 -20.96 -72.17
N ALA A 63 8.51 -22.19 -72.69
CA ALA A 63 8.16 -23.37 -71.91
C ALA A 63 9.18 -23.66 -70.80
N ILE A 64 10.47 -23.55 -71.10
CA ILE A 64 11.55 -23.74 -70.12
C ILE A 64 11.49 -22.66 -69.03
N GLU A 65 11.31 -21.39 -69.39
CA GLU A 65 11.19 -20.27 -68.44
C GLU A 65 9.99 -20.45 -67.49
N GLN A 66 8.83 -20.86 -68.01
CA GLN A 66 7.64 -21.12 -67.20
C GLN A 66 7.83 -22.29 -66.25
N ILE A 67 8.40 -23.41 -66.72
CA ILE A 67 8.66 -24.59 -65.89
C ILE A 67 9.64 -24.29 -64.75
N ILE A 68 10.64 -23.41 -64.99
CA ILE A 68 11.61 -23.00 -63.96
C ILE A 68 10.99 -22.03 -62.96
N SER A 69 10.22 -21.05 -63.43
CA SER A 69 9.62 -20.02 -62.56
C SER A 69 8.54 -20.56 -61.62
N ALA A 70 7.85 -21.63 -61.99
CA ALA A 70 6.76 -22.21 -61.18
C ALA A 70 7.23 -23.09 -60.00
N LYS A 71 8.53 -23.36 -59.83
CA LYS A 71 9.03 -24.47 -58.99
C LYS A 71 9.66 -24.13 -57.65
N ALA A 72 9.65 -22.88 -57.19
CA ALA A 72 10.01 -22.60 -55.81
C ALA A 72 8.76 -22.70 -54.91
N PRO A 73 8.54 -23.80 -54.17
CA PRO A 73 7.33 -23.98 -53.37
C PRO A 73 7.26 -22.96 -52.23
N ILE A 74 6.07 -22.73 -51.68
CA ILE A 74 5.90 -22.02 -50.40
C ILE A 74 6.52 -22.87 -49.30
N ALA A 75 7.30 -22.25 -48.40
CA ALA A 75 7.92 -22.98 -47.29
C ALA A 75 6.85 -23.62 -46.39
N THR A 76 7.10 -24.87 -45.96
CA THR A 76 6.30 -25.57 -44.96
C THR A 76 7.17 -25.99 -43.79
N LYS A 77 6.58 -26.56 -42.73
CA LYS A 77 7.33 -27.11 -41.59
C LYS A 77 8.29 -28.25 -41.98
N GLU A 78 8.13 -28.85 -43.16
CA GLU A 78 8.83 -30.07 -43.59
C GLU A 78 9.72 -29.86 -44.82
N LYS A 79 9.55 -28.76 -45.59
CA LYS A 79 10.30 -28.49 -46.82
C LYS A 79 10.68 -27.02 -46.98
N PRO A 80 11.93 -26.70 -47.36
CA PRO A 80 12.35 -25.34 -47.70
C PRO A 80 11.57 -24.78 -48.91
N GLY A 81 11.34 -23.46 -48.92
CA GLY A 81 10.59 -22.74 -49.95
C GLY A 81 10.78 -21.23 -49.85
N LEU A 82 10.11 -20.45 -50.71
CA LEU A 82 10.15 -18.98 -50.64
C LEU A 82 9.30 -18.45 -49.48
N VAL A 83 9.80 -17.43 -48.78
CA VAL A 83 9.10 -16.72 -47.70
C VAL A 83 9.32 -15.22 -47.86
N GLN A 84 8.24 -14.44 -47.89
CA GLN A 84 8.31 -12.99 -47.73
C GLN A 84 8.12 -12.66 -46.25
N ILE A 85 9.13 -12.06 -45.62
CA ILE A 85 9.08 -11.65 -44.21
C ILE A 85 8.87 -10.14 -44.09
N GLY A 86 8.20 -9.73 -43.01
CA GLY A 86 8.11 -8.33 -42.58
C GLY A 86 9.16 -7.98 -41.53
N ASP A 87 9.09 -6.76 -41.01
CA ASP A 87 10.00 -6.27 -39.97
C ASP A 87 9.95 -7.12 -38.70
N GLY A 88 11.11 -7.33 -38.04
CA GLY A 88 11.21 -8.06 -36.77
C GLY A 88 11.39 -9.59 -36.89
N LEU A 89 11.45 -10.13 -38.12
CA LEU A 89 11.74 -11.53 -38.42
C LEU A 89 13.08 -11.64 -39.16
N ALA A 90 13.82 -12.74 -38.95
CA ALA A 90 15.08 -13.01 -39.65
C ALA A 90 15.07 -14.40 -40.27
N ILE A 91 15.69 -14.55 -41.45
CA ILE A 91 15.94 -15.86 -42.08
C ILE A 91 17.43 -16.17 -41.92
N THR A 92 17.72 -17.34 -41.35
CA THR A 92 19.11 -17.85 -41.24
C THR A 92 19.66 -18.21 -42.62
N PRO A 93 21.00 -18.32 -42.79
CA PRO A 93 21.60 -18.79 -44.05
C PRO A 93 21.06 -20.15 -44.53
N GLU A 94 20.54 -20.97 -43.62
CA GLU A 94 19.94 -22.27 -43.88
C GLU A 94 18.43 -22.21 -44.25
N GLY A 95 17.84 -21.01 -44.32
CA GLY A 95 16.43 -20.81 -44.70
C GLY A 95 15.42 -20.97 -43.55
N LEU A 96 15.86 -21.05 -42.30
CA LEU A 96 14.98 -21.11 -41.13
C LEU A 96 14.48 -19.71 -40.75
N LEU A 97 13.16 -19.55 -40.60
CA LEU A 97 12.54 -18.38 -39.98
C LEU A 97 12.82 -18.39 -38.47
N SER A 98 13.65 -17.46 -38.01
CA SER A 98 13.98 -17.29 -36.60
C SER A 98 13.26 -16.08 -36.03
N VAL A 99 12.60 -16.27 -34.89
CA VAL A 99 12.03 -15.22 -34.08
C VAL A 99 12.97 -15.00 -32.89
N LEU A 100 13.46 -13.77 -32.71
CA LEU A 100 14.34 -13.46 -31.58
C LEU A 100 13.59 -13.67 -30.26
N ILE A 101 14.20 -14.42 -29.34
CA ILE A 101 13.75 -14.48 -27.95
C ILE A 101 14.05 -13.12 -27.33
N ALA A 102 13.02 -12.44 -26.84
CA ALA A 102 13.17 -11.13 -26.24
C ALA A 102 13.96 -11.19 -24.93
N SER A 103 14.73 -10.14 -24.67
CA SER A 103 15.34 -9.86 -23.37
C SER A 103 14.99 -8.43 -22.93
N THR A 104 15.40 -8.05 -21.73
CA THR A 104 15.21 -6.68 -21.21
C THR A 104 15.93 -5.63 -22.06
N SER A 105 17.03 -6.00 -22.73
CA SER A 105 17.82 -5.12 -23.60
C SER A 105 17.56 -5.31 -25.10
N GLN A 106 16.87 -6.37 -25.53
CA GLN A 106 16.65 -6.69 -26.95
C GLN A 106 15.18 -7.08 -27.20
N ALA A 107 14.50 -6.35 -28.06
CA ALA A 107 13.13 -6.66 -28.43
C ALA A 107 13.05 -7.96 -29.27
N GLY A 108 12.19 -8.88 -28.84
CA GLY A 108 11.67 -10.00 -29.65
C GLY A 108 10.21 -9.73 -30.03
N LEU A 109 9.33 -10.75 -30.05
CA LEU A 109 7.87 -10.53 -30.27
C LEU A 109 7.21 -9.68 -29.18
N VAL A 110 7.65 -9.83 -27.94
CA VAL A 110 7.16 -9.08 -26.78
C VAL A 110 8.38 -8.53 -26.05
N LYS A 111 8.40 -7.25 -25.72
CA LYS A 111 9.47 -6.69 -24.87
C LYS A 111 9.00 -6.71 -23.41
N PRO A 112 9.44 -7.69 -22.59
CA PRO A 112 9.09 -7.69 -21.17
C PRO A 112 9.65 -6.43 -20.50
N ARG A 113 8.89 -5.88 -19.55
CA ARG A 113 9.32 -4.81 -18.65
C ARG A 113 9.27 -5.34 -17.21
N TYR A 114 9.75 -4.53 -16.28
CA TYR A 114 9.81 -4.74 -14.83
C TYR A 114 8.94 -5.87 -14.30
N GLY A 115 9.58 -6.82 -13.60
CA GLY A 115 8.86 -7.92 -12.95
C GLY A 115 8.51 -9.09 -13.85
N LEU A 116 8.84 -9.05 -15.14
CA LEU A 116 8.61 -10.15 -16.09
C LEU A 116 9.94 -10.60 -16.71
N LYS A 117 10.22 -11.91 -16.67
CA LYS A 117 11.37 -12.51 -17.35
C LYS A 117 10.90 -13.55 -18.37
N ILE A 118 11.63 -13.66 -19.47
CA ILE A 118 11.44 -14.72 -20.47
C ILE A 118 12.51 -15.79 -20.25
N GLY A 119 12.08 -17.03 -20.00
CA GLY A 119 12.95 -18.20 -19.91
C GLY A 119 13.56 -18.56 -21.26
N LYS A 120 14.69 -19.28 -21.24
CA LYS A 120 15.37 -19.74 -22.47
C LYS A 120 14.52 -20.72 -23.30
N ASP A 121 13.52 -21.32 -22.67
CA ASP A 121 12.51 -22.20 -23.27
C ASP A 121 11.26 -21.45 -23.76
N GLY A 122 11.21 -20.12 -23.61
CA GLY A 122 10.08 -19.28 -23.98
C GLY A 122 8.99 -19.15 -22.90
N SER A 123 9.20 -19.67 -21.69
CA SER A 123 8.30 -19.45 -20.55
C SER A 123 8.28 -17.97 -20.12
N LEU A 124 7.13 -17.49 -19.61
CA LEU A 124 6.98 -16.16 -19.03
C LEU A 124 6.81 -16.29 -17.52
N ASP A 125 7.82 -15.87 -16.77
CA ASP A 125 7.79 -15.89 -15.30
C ASP A 125 7.66 -14.48 -14.73
N VAL A 126 7.09 -14.39 -13.53
CA VAL A 126 7.15 -13.18 -12.70
C VAL A 126 8.43 -13.21 -11.87
N ASP A 127 9.25 -12.17 -12.00
CA ASP A 127 10.49 -11.99 -11.23
C ASP A 127 10.41 -10.75 -10.35
N PHE A 128 10.07 -10.93 -9.08
CA PHE A 128 9.98 -9.83 -8.13
C PHE A 128 11.34 -9.17 -7.80
N GLY A 129 12.46 -9.82 -8.12
CA GLY A 129 13.80 -9.27 -7.89
C GLY A 129 14.18 -8.16 -8.88
N ASP A 130 13.60 -8.16 -10.08
CA ASP A 130 13.81 -7.13 -11.11
C ASP A 130 12.75 -6.01 -11.07
N MET A 131 11.85 -6.03 -10.07
CA MET A 131 10.85 -4.98 -9.90
C MET A 131 11.48 -3.76 -9.20
N PRO A 132 11.42 -2.55 -9.78
CA PRO A 132 11.83 -1.33 -9.11
C PRO A 132 11.11 -1.17 -7.77
N THR A 133 11.82 -0.75 -6.72
CA THR A 133 11.28 -0.67 -5.36
C THR A 133 10.06 0.23 -5.26
N ASP A 134 10.06 1.38 -5.96
CA ASP A 134 8.92 2.30 -6.05
C ASP A 134 7.69 1.63 -6.64
N LYS A 135 7.86 0.82 -7.70
CA LYS A 135 6.77 0.07 -8.34
C LYS A 135 6.27 -1.08 -7.48
N PHE A 136 7.18 -1.76 -6.77
CA PHE A 136 6.79 -2.80 -5.82
C PHE A 136 6.00 -2.20 -4.64
N GLU A 137 6.41 -1.04 -4.13
CA GLU A 137 5.66 -0.32 -3.08
C GLU A 137 4.29 0.17 -3.57
N GLU A 138 4.18 0.67 -4.81
CA GLU A 138 2.88 0.95 -5.45
C GLU A 138 1.99 -0.30 -5.49
N LEU A 139 2.54 -1.45 -5.87
CA LEU A 139 1.81 -2.73 -5.88
C LEU A 139 1.33 -3.11 -4.48
N LEU A 140 2.22 -3.07 -3.47
CA LEU A 140 1.88 -3.41 -2.08
C LEU A 140 0.76 -2.51 -1.53
N LYS A 141 0.81 -1.21 -1.84
CA LYS A 141 -0.27 -0.26 -1.53
C LYS A 141 -1.58 -0.67 -2.22
N SER A 142 -1.55 -1.10 -3.47
CA SER A 142 -2.74 -1.50 -4.23
C SER A 142 -3.42 -2.78 -3.71
N ILE A 143 -2.65 -3.72 -3.16
CA ILE A 143 -3.17 -4.98 -2.60
C ILE A 143 -3.45 -4.90 -1.09
N ARG A 144 -3.40 -3.70 -0.49
CA ARG A 144 -3.61 -3.44 0.95
C ARG A 144 -2.67 -4.23 1.88
N VAL A 145 -1.45 -4.50 1.45
CA VAL A 145 -0.41 -5.02 2.36
C VAL A 145 0.14 -3.82 3.16
N PRO A 146 0.10 -3.84 4.50
CA PRO A 146 0.64 -2.74 5.30
C PRO A 146 2.12 -2.49 5.01
N ILE A 147 2.48 -1.23 4.84
CA ILE A 147 3.87 -0.80 4.63
C ILE A 147 4.62 -0.88 5.95
N TRP A 148 5.68 -1.68 6.00
CA TRP A 148 6.49 -1.82 7.20
C TRP A 148 7.38 -0.59 7.38
N LEU A 149 7.29 0.06 8.53
CA LEU A 149 8.25 1.10 8.88
C LEU A 149 9.64 0.51 9.04
N THR A 150 10.64 1.22 8.50
CA THR A 150 12.07 0.89 8.64
C THR A 150 12.81 1.85 9.57
N LYS A 151 12.14 2.93 10.01
CA LYS A 151 12.61 3.95 10.94
C LYS A 151 11.40 4.67 11.56
N ASN A 152 11.64 5.50 12.57
CA ASN A 152 10.61 6.42 13.06
C ASN A 152 10.12 7.31 11.91
N LYS A 153 8.82 7.57 11.88
CA LYS A 153 8.18 8.34 10.80
C LYS A 153 7.27 9.42 11.40
N ASP A 154 7.27 10.58 10.76
CA ASP A 154 6.44 11.71 11.11
C ASP A 154 5.37 11.92 10.04
N PHE A 155 4.15 12.20 10.49
CA PHE A 155 3.05 12.72 9.71
C PHE A 155 2.62 14.07 10.27
N TYR A 156 2.00 14.90 9.43
CA TYR A 156 1.64 16.27 9.77
C TYR A 156 0.16 16.55 9.51
N VAL A 157 -0.44 17.34 10.40
CA VAL A 157 -1.81 17.85 10.30
C VAL A 157 -1.78 19.36 10.40
N ASN A 158 -2.46 20.05 9.49
CA ASN A 158 -2.65 21.49 9.50
C ASN A 158 -4.09 21.81 9.08
N GLY A 159 -4.91 22.27 10.04
CA GLY A 159 -6.32 22.56 9.80
C GLY A 159 -6.59 23.71 8.82
N THR A 160 -5.61 24.59 8.59
CA THR A 160 -5.75 25.76 7.72
C THR A 160 -5.39 25.45 6.27
N THR A 161 -4.23 24.83 6.05
CA THR A 161 -3.69 24.61 4.69
C THR A 161 -3.69 23.16 4.24
N GLY A 162 -3.98 22.21 5.14
CA GLY A 162 -3.98 20.79 4.84
C GLY A 162 -5.12 20.36 3.91
N SER A 163 -5.02 19.12 3.43
CA SER A 163 -6.05 18.44 2.63
C SER A 163 -6.17 16.98 3.08
N ASP A 164 -7.38 16.42 3.05
CA ASP A 164 -7.63 15.01 3.35
C ASP A 164 -7.72 14.14 2.08
N THR A 165 -7.55 14.75 0.90
CA THR A 165 -7.43 14.01 -0.36
C THR A 165 -6.10 13.27 -0.39
N LEU A 166 -6.16 11.95 -0.61
CA LEU A 166 -4.98 11.10 -0.67
C LEU A 166 -4.24 11.28 -2.01
N ASP A 167 -3.21 12.11 -1.99
CA ASP A 167 -2.22 12.27 -3.05
C ASP A 167 -0.84 11.74 -2.60
N GLU A 168 0.11 11.66 -3.53
CA GLU A 168 1.45 11.16 -3.25
C GLU A 168 2.14 12.00 -2.15
N GLY A 169 2.65 11.33 -1.12
CA GLY A 169 3.32 11.98 0.01
C GLY A 169 2.37 12.70 0.99
N ARG A 170 1.06 12.44 0.92
CA ARG A 170 0.08 13.00 1.88
C ARG A 170 0.48 12.72 3.33
N GLY A 171 0.53 13.79 4.10
CA GLY A 171 0.90 13.80 5.51
C GLY A 171 2.40 13.73 5.77
N GLU A 172 3.26 13.43 4.79
CA GLU A 172 4.70 13.19 5.03
C GLU A 172 5.52 14.48 5.17
N SER A 173 4.92 15.64 4.90
CA SER A 173 5.54 16.96 5.06
C SER A 173 4.49 18.00 5.47
N LEU A 174 4.93 19.17 5.95
CA LEU A 174 4.04 20.28 6.29
C LEU A 174 3.29 20.84 5.06
N GLU A 175 3.92 20.84 3.89
CA GLU A 175 3.31 21.30 2.62
C GLU A 175 2.19 20.38 2.14
N LYS A 176 2.25 19.10 2.52
CA LYS A 176 1.23 18.08 2.21
C LYS A 176 0.55 17.57 3.47
N ALA A 177 0.38 18.38 4.51
CA ALA A 177 -0.27 17.95 5.74
C ALA A 177 -1.73 17.50 5.53
N PHE A 178 -2.23 16.60 6.37
CA PHE A 178 -3.66 16.33 6.46
C PHE A 178 -4.41 17.57 6.95
N LYS A 179 -5.68 17.73 6.57
CA LYS A 179 -6.51 18.82 7.10
C LYS A 179 -7.07 18.46 8.47
N THR A 180 -7.52 17.23 8.63
CA THR A 180 -8.14 16.75 9.87
C THR A 180 -7.25 15.76 10.60
N ILE A 181 -7.35 15.74 11.92
CA ILE A 181 -6.59 14.81 12.76
C ILE A 181 -7.12 13.39 12.53
N GLN A 182 -8.44 13.21 12.41
CA GLN A 182 -9.01 11.89 12.21
C GLN A 182 -8.59 11.26 10.87
N ALA A 183 -8.49 12.05 9.79
CA ALA A 183 -8.01 11.52 8.49
C ALA A 183 -6.56 11.03 8.58
N ALA A 184 -5.69 11.76 9.27
CA ALA A 184 -4.31 11.34 9.50
C ALA A 184 -4.23 10.03 10.30
N ILE A 185 -5.01 9.91 11.38
CA ILE A 185 -5.07 8.69 12.19
C ILE A 185 -5.50 7.50 11.35
N ASN A 186 -6.61 7.63 10.61
CA ASN A 186 -7.13 6.55 9.76
C ASN A 186 -6.08 6.12 8.73
N TYR A 187 -5.49 7.09 8.02
CA TYR A 187 -4.47 6.79 7.01
C TYR A 187 -3.26 6.07 7.58
N VAL A 188 -2.71 6.54 8.71
CA VAL A 188 -1.54 5.93 9.34
C VAL A 188 -1.84 4.50 9.79
N CYS A 189 -2.97 4.30 10.45
CA CYS A 189 -3.33 3.00 11.02
C CYS A 189 -3.68 1.96 9.95
N ASP A 190 -4.30 2.39 8.84
CA ASP A 190 -4.70 1.49 7.75
C ASP A 190 -3.54 1.17 6.80
N SER A 191 -2.57 2.08 6.65
CA SER A 191 -1.51 1.97 5.63
C SER A 191 -0.20 1.39 6.14
N TYR A 192 0.09 1.49 7.45
CA TYR A 192 1.42 1.17 7.99
C TYR A 192 1.40 0.07 9.06
N ASN A 193 2.44 -0.76 9.02
CA ASN A 193 2.85 -1.56 10.15
C ASN A 193 4.00 -0.84 10.87
N ILE A 194 3.72 -0.44 12.12
CA ILE A 194 4.61 0.38 12.95
C ILE A 194 5.79 -0.45 13.47
N GLY A 195 5.66 -1.78 13.54
CA GLY A 195 6.71 -2.68 14.01
C GLY A 195 7.23 -2.25 15.39
N LYS A 196 8.53 -1.94 15.46
CA LYS A 196 9.22 -1.47 16.69
C LYS A 196 9.41 0.04 16.75
N TYR A 197 9.00 0.78 15.72
CA TYR A 197 9.32 2.20 15.55
C TYR A 197 8.26 3.10 16.17
N ILE A 198 8.57 4.39 16.25
CA ILE A 198 7.60 5.41 16.68
C ILE A 198 7.07 6.11 15.44
N CYS A 199 5.74 6.19 15.33
CA CYS A 199 5.07 7.00 14.32
C CYS A 199 4.46 8.22 15.01
N SER A 200 4.87 9.42 14.64
CA SER A 200 4.29 10.65 15.22
C SER A 200 3.31 11.28 14.25
N ILE A 201 2.15 11.71 14.75
CA ILE A 201 1.21 12.60 14.06
C ILE A 201 1.36 13.96 14.73
N ASN A 202 1.99 14.89 14.01
CA ASN A 202 2.32 16.24 14.44
C ASN A 202 1.18 17.18 14.04
N VAL A 203 0.48 17.71 15.03
CA VAL A 203 -0.65 18.62 14.85
C VAL A 203 -0.14 20.05 14.94
N MET A 204 -0.35 20.84 13.90
CA MET A 204 0.00 22.26 13.91
C MET A 204 -0.98 23.06 14.76
N ASP A 205 -0.51 24.16 15.33
CA ASP A 205 -1.30 25.06 16.17
C ASP A 205 -2.60 25.50 15.47
N GLY A 206 -3.69 25.53 16.22
CA GLY A 206 -5.02 25.76 15.68
C GLY A 206 -6.11 25.02 16.44
N VAL A 207 -7.36 25.29 16.07
CA VAL A 207 -8.54 24.66 16.67
C VAL A 207 -9.13 23.64 15.71
N TYR A 208 -9.13 22.37 16.12
CA TYR A 208 -9.65 21.22 15.38
C TYR A 208 -10.98 20.80 15.98
N ASN A 209 -12.07 21.05 15.26
CA ASN A 209 -13.43 20.74 15.69
C ASN A 209 -13.76 19.27 15.40
N GLU A 210 -13.16 18.36 16.16
CA GLU A 210 -13.20 16.92 15.87
C GLU A 210 -13.36 16.09 17.15
N TYR A 211 -14.13 15.02 17.04
CA TYR A 211 -14.06 13.89 17.97
C TYR A 211 -13.01 12.90 17.47
N ILE A 212 -11.94 12.76 18.23
CA ILE A 212 -10.83 11.90 17.86
C ILE A 212 -11.08 10.50 18.40
N ARG A 213 -11.21 9.54 17.47
CA ARG A 213 -11.18 8.12 17.75
C ARG A 213 -9.82 7.58 17.38
N LEU A 214 -9.08 7.12 18.38
CA LEU A 214 -7.83 6.43 18.16
C LEU A 214 -8.13 5.08 17.51
N SER A 215 -7.33 4.68 16.53
CA SER A 215 -7.53 3.44 15.79
C SER A 215 -6.52 2.38 16.19
N LYS A 216 -6.91 1.12 16.04
CA LYS A 216 -5.98 -0.01 16.13
C LYS A 216 -4.98 0.06 14.96
N TYR A 217 -3.73 -0.28 15.24
CA TYR A 217 -2.66 -0.36 14.25
C TYR A 217 -1.82 -1.63 14.45
N ASN A 218 -1.08 -2.03 13.42
CA ASN A 218 -0.16 -3.17 13.50
C ASN A 218 1.18 -2.74 14.09
N SER A 219 1.67 -3.46 15.11
CA SER A 219 2.96 -3.19 15.74
C SER A 219 3.50 -4.43 16.48
N THR A 220 4.77 -4.40 16.87
CA THR A 220 5.36 -5.33 17.83
C THR A 220 5.60 -4.64 19.18
N THR A 221 6.45 -3.61 19.20
CA THR A 221 6.73 -2.78 20.40
C THR A 221 6.61 -1.28 20.13
N GLY A 222 6.48 -0.91 18.85
CA GLY A 222 6.30 0.45 18.39
C GLY A 222 4.92 0.99 18.77
N TYR A 223 4.77 2.30 18.71
CA TYR A 223 3.54 2.97 19.08
C TYR A 223 3.36 4.29 18.35
N ILE A 224 2.14 4.81 18.37
CA ILE A 224 1.79 6.09 17.74
C ILE A 224 1.80 7.21 18.80
N VAL A 225 2.36 8.35 18.42
CA VAL A 225 2.36 9.58 19.20
C VAL A 225 1.47 10.61 18.49
N LEU A 226 0.39 11.07 19.12
CA LEU A 226 -0.37 12.23 18.64
C LEU A 226 0.09 13.45 19.45
N LYS A 227 0.71 14.43 18.79
CA LYS A 227 1.34 15.56 19.50
C LYS A 227 1.17 16.90 18.83
N GLY A 228 1.12 17.97 19.62
CA GLY A 228 1.31 19.34 19.12
C GLY A 228 2.73 19.50 18.57
N LEU A 229 2.85 20.06 17.36
CA LEU A 229 4.09 20.13 16.58
C LEU A 229 5.21 20.88 17.34
N ASN A 230 4.86 22.00 17.98
CA ASN A 230 5.83 22.88 18.64
C ASN A 230 6.06 22.54 20.13
N SER A 231 5.55 21.40 20.60
CA SER A 231 5.45 21.10 22.04
C SER A 231 4.73 22.22 22.83
N SER A 232 3.87 22.98 22.17
CA SER A 232 2.97 23.98 22.76
C SER A 232 1.60 23.37 23.00
N LEU A 233 0.79 24.03 23.83
CA LEU A 233 -0.61 23.64 24.07
C LEU A 233 -1.58 24.32 23.09
N ASP A 234 -1.06 24.95 22.03
CA ASP A 234 -1.84 25.76 21.07
C ASP A 234 -2.54 24.92 19.98
N SER A 235 -2.21 23.63 19.91
CA SER A 235 -2.99 22.64 19.17
C SER A 235 -4.19 22.20 20.01
N VAL A 236 -5.37 22.76 19.71
CA VAL A 236 -6.61 22.57 20.46
C VAL A 236 -7.55 21.63 19.72
N ILE A 237 -7.87 20.49 20.33
CA ILE A 237 -8.96 19.60 19.91
C ILE A 237 -10.24 20.07 20.60
N SER A 238 -11.14 20.66 19.84
CA SER A 238 -12.49 21.05 20.27
C SER A 238 -13.44 19.87 20.07
N GLY A 239 -13.44 18.98 21.04
CA GLY A 239 -14.05 17.66 21.06
C GLY A 239 -13.35 16.80 22.11
N ALA A 240 -13.35 15.48 21.94
CA ALA A 240 -12.71 14.53 22.87
C ALA A 240 -11.69 13.63 22.17
N ILE A 241 -10.82 12.98 22.94
CA ILE A 241 -9.95 11.90 22.47
C ILE A 241 -10.40 10.59 23.11
N ILE A 242 -10.66 9.58 22.28
CA ILE A 242 -11.25 8.31 22.72
C ILE A 242 -10.40 7.17 22.18
N GLY A 243 -9.81 6.40 23.09
CA GLY A 243 -9.26 5.09 22.80
C GLY A 243 -10.34 4.05 22.94
N GLU A 244 -10.95 3.65 21.82
CA GLU A 244 -11.92 2.56 21.76
C GLU A 244 -11.24 1.19 21.97
N GLU A 245 -12.05 0.13 21.90
CA GLU A 245 -11.59 -1.22 22.21
C GLU A 245 -10.39 -1.66 21.37
N SER A 246 -9.38 -2.23 22.01
CA SER A 246 -8.19 -2.82 21.35
C SER A 246 -7.39 -1.86 20.45
N THR A 247 -7.42 -0.56 20.74
CA THR A 247 -6.68 0.47 19.97
C THR A 247 -5.16 0.46 20.21
N GLY A 248 -4.68 -0.34 21.17
CA GLY A 248 -3.26 -0.45 21.49
C GLY A 248 -2.73 0.74 22.28
N ARG A 249 -1.42 0.98 22.22
CA ARG A 249 -0.77 2.08 22.95
C ARG A 249 -0.78 3.38 22.14
N TRP A 250 -1.21 4.47 22.75
CA TRP A 250 -1.09 5.81 22.18
C TRP A 250 -0.44 6.76 23.18
N ASP A 251 0.49 7.58 22.70
CA ASP A 251 1.09 8.65 23.50
C ASP A 251 0.50 9.98 23.00
N ILE A 252 -0.21 10.69 23.85
CA ILE A 252 -0.86 11.97 23.57
C ILE A 252 -0.05 13.05 24.25
N SER A 253 0.54 13.97 23.49
CA SER A 253 1.51 14.93 24.06
C SER A 253 1.29 16.36 23.60
N PHE A 254 1.39 17.35 24.49
CA PHE A 254 1.32 18.78 24.11
C PHE A 254 0.08 19.12 23.28
N LEU A 255 -1.08 18.75 23.78
CA LEU A 255 -2.37 19.05 23.15
C LEU A 255 -3.31 19.61 24.20
N THR A 256 -4.16 20.53 23.78
CA THR A 256 -5.30 20.96 24.59
C THR A 256 -6.55 20.25 24.10
N VAL A 257 -7.26 19.54 24.97
CA VAL A 257 -8.59 19.01 24.67
C VAL A 257 -9.64 19.91 25.31
N ARG A 258 -10.60 20.38 24.53
CA ARG A 258 -11.66 21.27 24.98
C ARG A 258 -13.03 20.74 24.59
N ASN A 259 -13.97 20.72 25.52
CA ASN A 259 -15.33 20.32 25.20
C ASN A 259 -16.06 21.39 24.39
N ARG A 260 -16.88 20.95 23.44
CA ARG A 260 -17.84 21.81 22.75
C ARG A 260 -19.16 21.84 23.53
N ALA A 261 -19.91 22.94 23.40
CA ALA A 261 -21.20 23.10 24.06
C ALA A 261 -22.20 22.03 23.61
N GLY A 262 -22.80 21.33 24.58
CA GLY A 262 -23.92 20.40 24.37
C GLY A 262 -23.56 19.03 23.79
N GLU A 263 -22.28 18.75 23.49
CA GLU A 263 -21.89 17.48 22.89
C GLU A 263 -21.43 16.46 23.95
N PRO A 264 -21.89 15.18 23.90
CA PRO A 264 -21.38 14.10 24.75
C PRO A 264 -20.07 13.52 24.21
N SER A 265 -19.41 12.63 24.97
CA SER A 265 -18.43 11.72 24.35
C SER A 265 -19.15 10.63 23.56
N VAL A 266 -18.49 10.10 22.52
CA VAL A 266 -19.04 9.04 21.67
C VAL A 266 -19.39 7.82 22.53
N GLY A 267 -20.62 7.30 22.39
CA GLY A 267 -21.04 6.06 23.03
C GLY A 267 -21.24 6.13 24.55
N SER A 268 -21.14 7.30 25.18
CA SER A 268 -21.30 7.45 26.64
C SER A 268 -22.42 8.39 27.06
N ASN A 269 -22.92 8.16 28.28
CA ASN A 269 -23.82 9.05 29.01
C ASN A 269 -23.09 10.24 29.66
N GLY A 270 -21.80 10.45 29.38
CA GLY A 270 -20.99 11.55 29.89
C GLY A 270 -20.12 12.20 28.82
N TYR A 271 -19.54 13.34 29.16
CA TYR A 271 -18.42 13.94 28.46
C TYR A 271 -17.12 13.61 29.19
N TYR A 272 -16.13 13.13 28.43
CA TYR A 272 -14.78 12.90 28.93
C TYR A 272 -13.81 13.59 27.98
N GLY A 273 -12.86 14.36 28.51
CA GLY A 273 -11.82 14.96 27.67
C GLY A 273 -10.98 13.89 26.99
N ILE A 274 -10.42 12.98 27.78
CA ILE A 274 -9.70 11.80 27.29
C ILE A 274 -10.33 10.55 27.93
N LEU A 275 -10.76 9.61 27.09
CA LEU A 275 -11.33 8.32 27.49
C LEU A 275 -10.46 7.17 26.98
N SER A 276 -10.16 6.20 27.84
CA SER A 276 -9.54 4.92 27.44
C SER A 276 -10.46 3.75 27.81
N GLN A 277 -10.85 2.97 26.81
CA GLN A 277 -11.70 1.79 26.98
C GLN A 277 -10.89 0.48 26.95
N SER A 278 -11.54 -0.66 27.18
CA SER A 278 -10.93 -1.99 27.26
C SER A 278 -9.94 -2.28 26.13
N GLY A 279 -8.70 -2.65 26.47
CA GLY A 279 -7.65 -2.93 25.48
C GLY A 279 -6.99 -1.69 24.85
N SER A 280 -7.34 -0.48 25.31
CA SER A 280 -6.63 0.76 24.99
C SER A 280 -5.65 1.12 26.10
N THR A 281 -4.49 1.68 25.73
CA THR A 281 -3.54 2.29 26.67
C THR A 281 -3.16 3.67 26.18
N ILE A 282 -3.51 4.70 26.94
CA ILE A 282 -3.20 6.09 26.60
C ILE A 282 -2.21 6.67 27.61
N ASN A 283 -1.09 7.19 27.12
CA ASN A 283 -0.17 7.99 27.91
C ASN A 283 -0.44 9.46 27.65
N ILE A 284 -0.87 10.19 28.68
CA ILE A 284 -1.04 11.65 28.63
C ILE A 284 0.29 12.27 29.05
N ILE A 285 0.86 13.11 28.18
CA ILE A 285 2.19 13.69 28.36
C ILE A 285 2.12 15.21 28.17
N GLU A 286 2.08 15.96 29.28
CA GLU A 286 2.07 17.42 29.27
C GLU A 286 0.92 17.98 28.41
N CYS A 287 -0.29 17.45 28.62
CA CYS A 287 -1.52 17.91 27.95
C CYS A 287 -2.34 18.81 28.87
N ALA A 288 -3.16 19.66 28.26
CA ALA A 288 -4.23 20.38 28.94
C ALA A 288 -5.59 19.79 28.56
N ILE A 289 -6.49 19.74 29.52
CA ILE A 289 -7.90 19.43 29.30
C ILE A 289 -8.69 20.58 29.92
N ASP A 290 -9.32 21.36 29.06
CA ASP A 290 -10.06 22.57 29.42
C ASP A 290 -11.54 22.35 29.13
N LEU A 291 -12.37 22.29 30.16
CA LEU A 291 -13.78 21.95 30.00
C LEU A 291 -14.71 23.13 30.32
N PRO A 292 -14.67 24.25 29.58
CA PRO A 292 -15.39 25.48 29.92
C PRO A 292 -16.90 25.40 29.66
N ASN A 293 -17.34 24.55 28.74
CA ASN A 293 -18.73 24.52 28.30
C ASN A 293 -19.55 23.54 29.15
N ALA A 294 -20.83 23.84 29.38
CA ALA A 294 -21.72 22.92 30.10
C ALA A 294 -21.75 21.53 29.44
N ALA A 295 -21.76 20.49 30.27
CA ALA A 295 -22.11 19.13 29.91
C ALA A 295 -23.54 19.10 29.31
N PRO A 296 -23.85 18.11 28.47
CA PRO A 296 -25.25 17.85 28.11
C PRO A 296 -26.07 17.57 29.38
N THR A 297 -27.33 18.01 29.41
CA THR A 297 -28.19 17.90 30.61
C THR A 297 -28.27 16.47 31.15
N GLY A 298 -28.10 16.32 32.47
CA GLY A 298 -28.20 15.03 33.17
C GLY A 298 -27.03 14.07 32.93
N ARG A 299 -25.92 14.55 32.37
CA ARG A 299 -24.73 13.76 32.03
C ARG A 299 -23.54 14.12 32.91
N TRP A 300 -22.60 13.18 33.01
CA TRP A 300 -21.34 13.40 33.74
C TRP A 300 -20.30 14.14 32.91
N LYS A 301 -19.36 14.78 33.58
CA LYS A 301 -18.27 15.51 32.94
C LYS A 301 -16.96 15.35 33.70
N PHE A 302 -15.97 14.74 33.07
CA PHE A 302 -14.64 14.52 33.64
C PHE A 302 -13.53 14.90 32.67
N HIS A 303 -12.38 15.31 33.19
CA HIS A 303 -11.17 15.53 32.39
C HIS A 303 -10.68 14.21 31.79
N VAL A 304 -10.55 13.19 32.63
CA VAL A 304 -10.04 11.87 32.26
C VAL A 304 -11.00 10.79 32.72
N ALA A 305 -11.22 9.80 31.86
CA ALA A 305 -11.97 8.60 32.20
C ALA A 305 -11.29 7.33 31.68
N VAL A 306 -11.41 6.24 32.44
CA VAL A 306 -11.11 4.89 31.98
C VAL A 306 -12.29 3.96 32.21
N ASP A 307 -12.53 3.08 31.24
CA ASP A 307 -13.56 2.04 31.27
C ASP A 307 -12.95 0.71 30.80
N GLY A 308 -12.32 -0.01 31.73
CA GLY A 308 -11.48 -1.19 31.44
C GLY A 308 -10.16 -0.91 30.70
N GLY A 309 -9.93 0.32 30.25
CA GLY A 309 -8.68 0.76 29.63
C GLY A 309 -7.59 1.16 30.64
N THR A 310 -6.49 1.68 30.13
CA THR A 310 -5.38 2.19 30.94
C THR A 310 -5.01 3.61 30.55
N ILE A 311 -4.91 4.51 31.52
CA ILE A 311 -4.32 5.84 31.35
C ILE A 311 -3.13 6.01 32.27
N ALA A 312 -2.01 6.49 31.71
CA ALA A 312 -0.86 6.91 32.49
C ALA A 312 -0.57 8.40 32.26
N ILE A 313 -0.48 9.17 33.34
CA ILE A 313 -0.19 10.61 33.32
C ILE A 313 1.30 10.80 33.57
N ARG A 314 2.01 11.41 32.62
CA ARG A 314 3.47 11.52 32.60
C ARG A 314 3.91 12.92 32.18
N SER A 315 5.16 13.24 32.45
CA SER A 315 5.83 14.45 32.00
C SER A 315 7.21 14.10 31.46
N LYS A 316 7.73 14.92 30.55
CA LYS A 316 9.13 14.79 30.12
C LYS A 316 10.05 15.34 31.19
N THR A 317 9.63 16.41 31.85
CA THR A 317 10.40 17.11 32.87
C THR A 317 9.93 16.73 34.28
N ASP A 318 10.86 16.47 35.20
CA ASP A 318 10.54 16.17 36.60
C ASP A 318 9.86 17.36 37.27
N GLY A 319 8.87 17.10 38.14
CA GLY A 319 8.05 18.13 38.78
C GLY A 319 7.04 18.85 37.87
N SER A 320 7.07 18.64 36.55
CA SER A 320 6.07 19.22 35.64
C SER A 320 4.73 18.49 35.72
N ALA A 321 3.66 19.22 35.42
CA ALA A 321 2.33 18.64 35.29
C ALA A 321 2.26 17.81 34.00
N GLY A 322 1.93 16.53 34.13
CA GLY A 322 1.61 15.69 32.99
C GLY A 322 0.21 15.96 32.44
N LEU A 323 -0.67 16.46 33.30
CA LEU A 323 -2.04 16.84 32.98
C LEU A 323 -2.36 18.18 33.66
N ILE A 324 -2.87 19.12 32.88
CA ILE A 324 -3.40 20.40 33.34
C ILE A 324 -4.92 20.38 33.16
N CYS A 325 -5.65 20.59 34.25
CA CYS A 325 -7.11 20.55 34.28
C CYS A 325 -7.67 21.95 34.55
N SER A 326 -8.51 22.43 33.63
CA SER A 326 -9.31 23.66 33.79
C SER A 326 -10.76 23.40 33.39
N ALA A 327 -11.68 24.25 33.86
CA ALA A 327 -13.09 24.16 33.49
C ALA A 327 -13.76 25.54 33.33
N GLY A 328 -12.98 26.62 33.24
CA GLY A 328 -13.52 27.98 33.25
C GLY A 328 -14.49 28.20 34.42
N SER A 329 -15.67 28.77 34.14
CA SER A 329 -16.76 28.97 35.09
C SER A 329 -17.82 27.85 35.10
N SER A 330 -17.52 26.69 34.51
CA SER A 330 -18.42 25.54 34.49
C SER A 330 -18.74 25.07 35.92
N SER A 331 -20.03 25.02 36.25
CA SER A 331 -20.54 24.56 37.55
C SER A 331 -20.94 23.09 37.56
N ASP A 332 -20.84 22.40 36.42
CA ASP A 332 -21.32 21.04 36.18
C ASP A 332 -20.21 20.00 35.97
N LEU A 333 -18.97 20.36 36.31
CA LEU A 333 -17.86 19.42 36.35
C LEU A 333 -18.14 18.35 37.41
N SER A 334 -18.21 17.08 37.02
CA SER A 334 -18.45 15.98 37.95
C SER A 334 -17.19 15.65 38.75
N GLY A 335 -16.03 15.67 38.11
CA GLY A 335 -14.74 15.35 38.72
C GLY A 335 -13.59 15.51 37.75
N ILE A 336 -12.38 15.11 38.18
CA ILE A 336 -11.18 15.15 37.32
C ILE A 336 -10.95 13.78 36.69
N VAL A 337 -10.89 12.73 37.51
CA VAL A 337 -10.61 11.37 37.06
C VAL A 337 -11.77 10.45 37.42
N ARG A 338 -12.23 9.67 36.43
CA ARG A 338 -13.14 8.55 36.62
C ARG A 338 -12.49 7.24 36.19
N ALA A 339 -12.63 6.19 36.98
CA ALA A 339 -12.21 4.85 36.59
C ALA A 339 -13.28 3.80 36.91
N ILE A 340 -13.72 3.07 35.89
CA ILE A 340 -14.73 1.99 35.98
C ILE A 340 -14.30 0.77 35.16
N GLY A 341 -15.07 -0.32 35.23
CA GLY A 341 -14.87 -1.49 34.36
C GLY A 341 -13.52 -2.18 34.54
N SER A 342 -12.94 -2.17 35.75
CA SER A 342 -11.56 -2.62 36.03
C SER A 342 -10.47 -1.81 35.32
N GLY A 343 -10.73 -0.54 35.03
CA GLY A 343 -9.76 0.36 34.41
C GLY A 343 -8.61 0.74 35.35
N ASN A 344 -7.49 1.16 34.76
CA ASN A 344 -6.30 1.58 35.48
C ASN A 344 -5.92 3.02 35.16
N VAL A 345 -5.74 3.84 36.19
CA VAL A 345 -5.14 5.16 36.09
C VAL A 345 -3.85 5.17 36.90
N ASN A 346 -2.74 5.47 36.24
CA ASN A 346 -1.45 5.62 36.88
C ASN A 346 -0.99 7.08 36.80
N MET A 347 -0.81 7.73 37.94
CA MET A 347 -0.24 9.06 38.06
C MET A 347 1.26 8.93 38.27
N LEU A 348 2.05 9.26 37.23
CA LEU A 348 3.52 9.25 37.29
C LEU A 348 4.12 10.67 37.32
N SER A 349 3.30 11.69 37.13
CA SER A 349 3.66 13.12 37.15
C SER A 349 2.52 13.94 37.73
N ASN A 350 2.77 15.23 37.97
CA ASN A 350 1.80 16.10 38.64
C ASN A 350 0.50 16.26 37.84
N ILE A 351 -0.61 16.47 38.54
CA ILE A 351 -1.89 16.90 37.97
C ILE A 351 -2.16 18.31 38.47
N ALA A 352 -2.15 19.29 37.58
CA ALA A 352 -2.42 20.68 37.91
C ALA A 352 -3.92 20.99 37.80
N CYS A 353 -4.51 21.50 38.87
CA CYS A 353 -5.94 21.80 38.97
C CYS A 353 -6.16 23.31 39.09
N ASN A 354 -6.56 23.96 38.00
CA ASN A 354 -6.67 25.41 37.91
C ASN A 354 -8.00 25.93 38.48
N GLY A 355 -8.16 25.86 39.81
CA GLY A 355 -9.32 26.41 40.52
C GLY A 355 -10.63 25.76 40.11
N LEU A 356 -10.77 24.45 40.36
CA LEU A 356 -11.92 23.67 39.91
C LEU A 356 -13.01 23.58 40.99
N SER A 357 -14.27 23.45 40.58
CA SER A 357 -15.39 23.12 41.47
C SER A 357 -16.06 21.84 40.96
N VAL A 358 -16.01 20.77 41.74
CA VAL A 358 -16.54 19.45 41.35
C VAL A 358 -17.84 19.13 42.08
N GLN A 359 -18.83 18.60 41.35
CA GLN A 359 -20.12 18.21 41.91
C GLN A 359 -20.10 16.85 42.59
N ASN A 360 -19.33 15.90 42.06
CA ASN A 360 -19.21 14.56 42.65
C ASN A 360 -17.96 14.48 43.53
N SER A 361 -16.79 14.23 42.91
CA SER A 361 -15.50 14.14 43.61
C SER A 361 -14.34 14.36 42.65
N THR A 362 -13.18 14.80 43.14
CA THR A 362 -11.96 14.94 42.33
C THR A 362 -11.57 13.62 41.68
N LEU A 363 -11.59 12.53 42.46
CA LEU A 363 -11.41 11.15 41.97
C LEU A 363 -12.68 10.33 42.21
N VAL A 364 -13.15 9.62 41.18
CA VAL A 364 -14.27 8.67 41.27
C VAL A 364 -13.82 7.32 40.76
N ILE A 365 -13.56 6.37 41.67
CA ILE A 365 -12.94 5.09 41.34
C ILE A 365 -13.83 3.93 41.79
N SER A 366 -14.27 3.09 40.86
CA SER A 366 -15.18 2.01 41.17
C SER A 366 -15.07 0.80 40.26
N GLU A 367 -15.88 -0.23 40.53
CA GLU A 367 -16.00 -1.43 39.69
C GLU A 367 -14.66 -2.16 39.49
N GLY A 368 -13.93 -2.39 40.59
CA GLY A 368 -12.61 -3.03 40.58
C GLY A 368 -11.49 -2.19 39.97
N SER A 369 -11.76 -0.93 39.59
CA SER A 369 -10.78 -0.05 38.97
C SER A 369 -9.78 0.50 39.96
N THR A 370 -8.66 1.00 39.44
CA THR A 370 -7.54 1.44 40.26
C THR A 370 -7.07 2.82 39.83
N PHE A 371 -6.87 3.71 40.81
CA PHE A 371 -6.02 4.88 40.70
C PHE A 371 -4.78 4.64 41.55
N ARG A 372 -3.60 4.82 40.97
CA ARG A 372 -2.34 4.63 41.67
C ARG A 372 -1.40 5.78 41.38
N ILE A 373 -0.66 6.21 42.40
CA ILE A 373 0.56 6.99 42.19
C ILE A 373 1.76 6.06 42.04
N THR A 374 2.61 6.35 41.06
CA THR A 374 3.88 5.66 40.86
C THR A 374 4.97 6.71 40.75
N THR A 375 5.99 6.65 41.61
CA THR A 375 7.16 7.54 41.49
C THR A 375 8.19 6.87 40.58
N PRO A 376 8.45 7.38 39.37
CA PRO A 376 9.49 6.80 38.51
C PRO A 376 10.86 6.92 39.18
N ALA A 377 11.76 5.99 38.89
CA ALA A 377 13.12 6.02 39.44
C ALA A 377 13.81 7.36 39.10
N GLY A 378 14.38 8.01 40.12
CA GLY A 378 15.08 9.28 39.97
C GLY A 378 14.18 10.50 39.79
N ARG A 379 12.87 10.39 40.07
CA ARG A 379 11.92 11.51 40.00
C ARG A 379 11.28 11.83 41.35
N THR A 380 10.78 13.05 41.46
CA THR A 380 9.96 13.47 42.60
C THR A 380 8.60 12.75 42.63
N PRO A 381 8.06 12.41 43.81
CA PRO A 381 6.72 11.85 43.91
C PRO A 381 5.68 12.79 43.30
N PRO A 382 4.77 12.28 42.46
CA PRO A 382 3.78 13.13 41.82
C PRO A 382 2.76 13.67 42.83
N ILE A 383 2.36 14.92 42.64
CA ILE A 383 1.40 15.64 43.49
C ILE A 383 0.26 16.25 42.67
N PHE A 384 -0.85 16.53 43.34
CA PHE A 384 -1.83 17.46 42.82
C PHE A 384 -1.40 18.89 43.17
N THR A 385 -1.54 19.83 42.23
CA THR A 385 -1.25 21.25 42.45
C THR A 385 -2.48 22.10 42.16
N GLY A 386 -2.53 23.31 42.73
CA GLY A 386 -3.67 24.22 42.59
C GLY A 386 -4.76 23.94 43.62
N SER A 387 -6.03 24.09 43.24
CA SER A 387 -7.17 23.95 44.16
C SER A 387 -8.39 23.31 43.52
N VAL A 388 -9.13 22.57 44.34
CA VAL A 388 -10.43 21.97 43.98
C VAL A 388 -11.40 22.17 45.15
N THR A 389 -12.58 22.72 44.87
CA THR A 389 -13.72 22.79 45.78
C THR A 389 -14.63 21.59 45.52
N GLY A 390 -15.07 20.92 46.57
CA GLY A 390 -15.87 19.69 46.47
C GLY A 390 -15.18 18.51 47.16
N LYS A 391 -15.71 17.32 46.94
CA LYS A 391 -15.24 16.09 47.59
C LYS A 391 -13.92 15.60 47.02
N ARG A 392 -12.99 15.16 47.87
CA ARG A 392 -11.68 14.67 47.43
C ARG A 392 -11.78 13.41 46.59
N TYR A 393 -12.47 12.40 47.11
CA TYR A 393 -12.63 11.15 46.40
C TYR A 393 -13.92 10.45 46.77
N ASP A 394 -14.40 9.62 45.86
CA ASP A 394 -15.39 8.60 46.13
C ASP A 394 -14.90 7.28 45.55
N VAL A 395 -14.61 6.32 46.44
CA VAL A 395 -14.11 5.00 46.08
C VAL A 395 -15.11 3.93 46.55
N TYR A 396 -15.64 3.17 45.60
CA TYR A 396 -16.73 2.22 45.88
C TYR A 396 -16.70 1.01 44.95
N LEU A 397 -17.52 -0.02 45.22
CA LEU A 397 -17.59 -1.25 44.41
C LEU A 397 -16.22 -1.86 44.10
N ASN A 398 -15.43 -2.10 45.16
CA ASN A 398 -14.07 -2.65 45.09
C ASN A 398 -13.06 -1.81 44.30
N GLY A 399 -13.33 -0.52 44.05
CA GLY A 399 -12.34 0.41 43.53
C GLY A 399 -11.19 0.62 44.52
N ILE A 400 -10.01 0.97 44.01
CA ILE A 400 -8.82 1.21 44.84
C ILE A 400 -8.17 2.53 44.46
N ILE A 401 -8.03 3.42 45.43
CA ILE A 401 -7.16 4.59 45.36
C ILE A 401 -5.92 4.29 46.19
N ASN A 402 -4.78 4.13 45.53
CA ASN A 402 -3.49 3.89 46.17
C ASN A 402 -2.59 5.10 46.01
N THR A 403 -2.48 5.89 47.06
CA THR A 403 -1.63 7.07 47.16
C THR A 403 -0.31 6.76 47.84
N GLY A 404 0.05 5.48 48.00
CA GLY A 404 1.32 5.09 48.61
C GLY A 404 1.42 5.48 50.10
N ARG A 405 0.31 5.37 50.86
CA ARG A 405 0.20 5.77 52.27
C ARG A 405 0.24 7.27 52.52
N MET A 406 0.00 8.08 51.50
CA MET A 406 -0.25 9.50 51.69
C MET A 406 -1.66 9.67 52.28
N GLY A 407 -1.81 10.56 53.26
CA GLY A 407 -3.09 10.76 53.96
C GLY A 407 -4.22 11.23 53.05
N GLU A 408 -5.47 11.17 53.53
CA GLU A 408 -6.70 11.50 52.78
C GLU A 408 -6.71 12.92 52.16
N GLU A 409 -5.86 13.81 52.67
CA GLU A 409 -5.65 15.19 52.19
C GLU A 409 -4.82 15.28 50.89
N PHE A 410 -4.19 14.18 50.46
CA PHE A 410 -3.34 14.16 49.26
C PHE A 410 -4.10 14.55 47.99
N VAL A 411 -5.35 14.08 47.87
CA VAL A 411 -6.22 14.42 46.75
C VAL A 411 -6.91 15.74 47.05
N LEU A 412 -6.86 16.71 46.13
CA LEU A 412 -7.44 18.03 46.36
C LEU A 412 -8.96 17.97 46.53
N GLY A 413 -9.49 18.77 47.46
CA GLY A 413 -10.92 18.88 47.75
C GLY A 413 -11.16 19.50 49.12
N THR A 414 -12.20 20.32 49.24
CA THR A 414 -12.61 20.97 50.49
C THR A 414 -13.51 20.10 51.37
N ILE A 415 -14.06 19.01 50.81
CA ILE A 415 -14.93 18.05 51.51
C ILE A 415 -14.22 16.69 51.60
N GLN A 416 -14.29 16.04 52.76
CA GLN A 416 -13.68 14.74 53.01
C GLN A 416 -14.15 13.68 51.99
N GLY A 417 -13.24 12.81 51.55
CA GLY A 417 -13.56 11.69 50.67
C GLY A 417 -14.39 10.59 51.35
N SER A 418 -14.91 9.65 50.56
CA SER A 418 -15.60 8.46 51.08
C SER A 418 -15.11 7.17 50.47
N SER A 419 -15.18 6.12 51.27
CA SER A 419 -14.95 4.74 50.87
C SER A 419 -16.18 3.92 51.25
N SER A 420 -16.75 3.15 50.31
CA SER A 420 -17.94 2.32 50.56
C SER A 420 -17.93 1.03 49.73
N SER A 421 -18.78 0.05 50.03
CA SER A 421 -18.97 -1.16 49.19
C SER A 421 -17.66 -1.84 48.75
N GLY A 422 -16.72 -2.04 49.68
CA GLY A 422 -15.41 -2.67 49.42
C GLY A 422 -14.37 -1.75 48.76
N GLY A 423 -14.71 -0.49 48.49
CA GLY A 423 -13.77 0.52 48.02
C GLY A 423 -12.70 0.84 49.06
N GLN A 424 -11.47 1.10 48.60
CA GLN A 424 -10.31 1.28 49.47
C GLN A 424 -9.53 2.54 49.09
N TYR A 425 -9.14 3.30 50.11
CA TYR A 425 -8.14 4.36 50.02
C TYR A 425 -6.93 3.93 50.85
N SER A 426 -5.73 3.92 50.27
CA SER A 426 -4.53 3.36 50.90
C SER A 426 -3.25 4.13 50.60
#